data_AF-A0A5C5Z9C4-F1
#
_entry.id   AF-A0A5C5Z9C4-F1
#
_cell.length_a   1.000
_cell.length_b   1.000
_cell.length_c   1.000
_cell.angle_alpha   90.00
_cell.angle_beta   90.00
_cell.angle_gamma   90.00
#
_symmetry.space_group_name_H-M   'P 1'
#
loop_
_entity.id
_entity.type
_entity.pdbx_description
1 polymer ?
#
loop_
_entity_poly.entity_id
_entity_poly.type
_entity_poly.pdbx_seq_one_letter_code
_entity_poly.pdbx_strand_id
1 'polypeptide(L)'
;MLESAISHDVETDALKTGIAEFDAVAIRIGTKAASWESIAANTRKQSSEFHSLLKLLNRRDANDEPSSMQLRGLLAGLGNTLHTQFKEYDRTSVEIQESGQLIADGAEAQGHVVVKTTACVEQLASTIDSVSANVASANIAAQNSHESASTALSLVGELNESMNRVRSVSLSCEKKLRGLCDPSQQISAIVTTISEIAAKTDLLALNASIESIRAGEHGSGFAIVADEVRQLAEQATDATREIESLIESMQVVTQESIRGIEIERDEVESATDRAAAVKDALQTICDAFEHDASHLSEIAASSSQQLQLTHDVVLAIEQISKIAKANRGGAERIGWTMKSLSKGNPQISGAIDRLRGCAVDSRVQPEQESTRSTSVAPVVVPALNPTMTPVG
;
A
#
# COMPACT_ATOMS: atom_id res chain seq x y z
N MET A 1 -9.40 -6.53 -6.47
CA MET A 1 -9.49 -5.99 -5.09
C MET A 1 -10.07 -7.00 -4.12
N LEU A 2 -11.35 -7.40 -4.21
CA LEU A 2 -11.97 -8.33 -3.24
C LEU A 2 -11.17 -9.64 -2.99
N GLU A 3 -10.73 -10.33 -4.03
CA GLU A 3 -9.91 -11.56 -3.88
C GLU A 3 -8.57 -11.31 -3.18
N SER A 4 -7.94 -10.16 -3.42
CA SER A 4 -6.68 -9.76 -2.77
C SER A 4 -6.89 -9.47 -1.28
N ALA A 5 -8.01 -8.85 -0.90
CA ALA A 5 -8.36 -8.65 0.50
C ALA A 5 -8.63 -9.99 1.21
N ILE A 6 -9.41 -10.89 0.58
CA ILE A 6 -9.72 -12.22 1.12
C ILE A 6 -8.45 -13.07 1.27
N SER A 7 -7.52 -13.03 0.31
CA SER A 7 -6.24 -13.71 0.42
C SER A 7 -5.40 -13.16 1.59
N HIS A 8 -5.39 -11.84 1.79
CA HIS A 8 -4.61 -11.20 2.85
C HIS A 8 -5.18 -11.47 4.26
N ASP A 9 -6.51 -11.51 4.41
CA ASP A 9 -7.15 -11.97 5.66
C ASP A 9 -6.79 -13.42 5.97
N VAL A 10 -6.88 -14.32 4.99
CA VAL A 10 -6.54 -15.76 5.16
C VAL A 10 -5.06 -15.95 5.51
N GLU A 11 -4.15 -15.22 4.86
CA GLU A 11 -2.71 -15.30 5.17
C GLU A 11 -2.38 -14.72 6.55
N THR A 12 -2.98 -13.58 6.94
CA THR A 12 -2.73 -12.99 8.26
C THR A 12 -3.32 -13.82 9.40
N ASP A 13 -4.46 -14.49 9.21
CA ASP A 13 -5.02 -15.40 10.21
C ASP A 13 -4.23 -16.72 10.31
N ALA A 14 -3.71 -17.23 9.18
CA ALA A 14 -2.74 -18.33 9.19
C ALA A 14 -1.43 -17.95 9.91
N LEU A 15 -0.96 -16.70 9.78
CA LEU A 15 0.22 -16.20 10.50
C LEU A 15 -0.03 -16.10 12.01
N LYS A 16 -1.18 -15.55 12.43
CA LYS A 16 -1.61 -15.53 13.85
C LYS A 16 -1.70 -16.94 14.44
N THR A 17 -2.28 -17.88 13.68
CA THR A 17 -2.41 -19.29 14.10
C THR A 17 -1.03 -19.91 14.33
N GLY A 18 -0.09 -19.74 13.39
CA GLY A 18 1.28 -20.24 13.55
C GLY A 18 2.01 -19.64 14.76
N ILE A 19 1.83 -18.34 15.04
CA ILE A 19 2.41 -17.68 16.23
C ILE A 19 1.82 -18.30 17.52
N ALA A 20 0.50 -18.51 17.58
CA ALA A 20 -0.15 -19.15 18.73
C ALA A 20 0.31 -20.61 18.94
N GLU A 21 0.61 -21.34 17.85
CA GLU A 21 1.21 -22.68 17.92
C GLU A 21 2.65 -22.64 18.48
N PHE A 22 3.47 -21.64 18.12
CA PHE A 22 4.79 -21.46 18.73
C PHE A 22 4.71 -21.16 20.23
N ASP A 23 3.84 -20.25 20.65
CA ASP A 23 3.67 -19.95 22.08
C ASP A 23 3.19 -21.18 22.85
N ALA A 24 2.26 -21.97 22.28
CA ALA A 24 1.82 -23.23 22.87
C ALA A 24 2.96 -24.25 23.01
N VAL A 25 3.86 -24.36 22.02
CA VAL A 25 5.06 -25.23 22.10
C VAL A 25 6.06 -24.69 23.12
N ALA A 26 6.31 -23.38 23.16
CA ALA A 26 7.21 -22.74 24.11
C ALA A 26 6.74 -22.94 25.57
N ILE A 27 5.45 -22.78 25.85
CA ILE A 27 4.83 -23.04 27.16
C ILE A 27 4.97 -24.53 27.55
N ARG A 28 4.80 -25.46 26.59
CA ARG A 28 4.99 -26.91 26.83
C ARG A 28 6.46 -27.28 27.11
N ILE A 29 7.41 -26.59 26.49
CA ILE A 29 8.85 -26.76 26.79
C ILE A 29 9.17 -26.18 28.18
N GLY A 30 8.68 -24.98 28.50
CA GLY A 30 8.89 -24.34 29.81
C GLY A 30 8.31 -25.13 30.99
N THR A 31 7.12 -25.70 30.84
CA THR A 31 6.52 -26.56 31.88
C THR A 31 7.29 -27.88 32.07
N LYS A 32 7.89 -28.45 31.02
CA LYS A 32 8.79 -29.61 31.14
C LYS A 32 10.13 -29.27 31.79
N ALA A 33 10.70 -28.08 31.54
CA ALA A 33 11.91 -27.63 32.23
C ALA A 33 11.72 -27.57 33.77
N ALA A 34 10.53 -27.16 34.23
CA ALA A 34 10.19 -27.19 35.66
C ALA A 34 10.08 -28.62 36.24
N SER A 35 9.63 -29.61 35.45
CA SER A 35 9.68 -31.04 35.84
C SER A 35 11.12 -31.48 36.13
N TRP A 36 12.06 -31.13 35.24
CA TRP A 36 13.46 -31.52 35.35
C TRP A 36 14.16 -30.97 36.60
N GLU A 37 13.80 -29.77 37.06
CA GLU A 37 14.39 -29.21 38.29
C GLU A 37 13.92 -29.97 39.55
N SER A 38 12.64 -30.36 39.60
CA SER A 38 12.09 -31.23 40.66
C SER A 38 12.75 -32.62 40.65
N ILE A 39 12.90 -33.21 39.45
CA ILE A 39 13.61 -34.48 39.25
C ILE A 39 15.06 -34.36 39.75
N ALA A 40 15.79 -33.32 39.35
CA ALA A 40 17.17 -33.10 39.78
C ALA A 40 17.30 -32.95 41.31
N ALA A 41 16.34 -32.28 41.96
CA ALA A 41 16.30 -32.17 43.43
C ALA A 41 16.09 -33.55 44.09
N ASN A 42 15.15 -34.37 43.60
CA ASN A 42 14.91 -35.73 44.09
C ASN A 42 16.14 -36.64 43.89
N THR A 43 16.76 -36.60 42.70
CA THR A 43 17.99 -37.35 42.39
C THR A 43 19.14 -36.97 43.31
N ARG A 44 19.35 -35.67 43.61
CA ARG A 44 20.36 -35.21 44.59
C ARG A 44 20.11 -35.80 45.99
N LYS A 45 18.85 -35.82 46.45
CA LYS A 45 18.47 -36.43 47.75
C LYS A 45 18.79 -37.93 47.78
N GLN A 46 18.32 -38.68 46.80
CA GLN A 46 18.54 -40.13 46.70
C GLN A 46 20.03 -40.48 46.57
N SER A 47 20.83 -39.64 45.90
CA SER A 47 22.28 -39.81 45.79
C SER A 47 22.99 -39.61 47.15
N SER A 48 22.54 -38.64 47.95
CA SER A 48 23.02 -38.45 49.34
C SER A 48 22.69 -39.66 50.22
N GLU A 49 21.47 -40.20 50.12
CA GLU A 49 21.05 -41.41 50.83
C GLU A 49 21.91 -42.62 50.45
N PHE A 50 22.12 -42.86 49.15
CA PHE A 50 23.01 -43.92 48.63
C PHE A 50 24.46 -43.76 49.13
N HIS A 51 25.01 -42.54 49.11
CA HIS A 51 26.34 -42.25 49.63
C HIS A 51 26.46 -42.44 51.16
N SER A 52 25.36 -42.23 51.91
CA SER A 52 25.32 -42.54 53.34
C SER A 52 25.38 -44.06 53.60
N LEU A 53 24.68 -44.86 52.80
CA LEU A 53 24.73 -46.33 52.88
C LEU A 53 26.11 -46.88 52.48
N LEU A 54 26.73 -46.33 51.43
CA LEU A 54 28.12 -46.65 51.07
C LEU A 54 29.10 -46.30 52.19
N LYS A 55 28.93 -45.16 52.87
CA LYS A 55 29.74 -44.80 54.04
C LYS A 55 29.55 -45.75 55.23
N LEU A 56 28.34 -46.29 55.43
CA LEU A 56 28.09 -47.30 56.48
C LEU A 56 28.73 -48.65 56.14
N LEU A 57 28.78 -49.05 54.86
CA LEU A 57 29.51 -50.24 54.42
C LEU A 57 31.03 -50.06 54.50
N ASN A 58 31.56 -48.89 54.12
CA ASN A 58 33.00 -48.62 54.09
C ASN A 58 33.60 -48.20 55.46
N ARG A 59 32.76 -47.97 56.49
CA ARG A 59 33.19 -47.74 57.88
C ARG A 59 33.19 -49.01 58.74
N ARG A 60 33.02 -50.18 58.12
CA ARG A 60 32.97 -51.46 58.83
C ARG A 60 34.39 -51.97 59.04
N ASP A 61 34.90 -51.87 60.27
CA ASP A 61 36.25 -52.31 60.62
C ASP A 61 36.46 -53.81 60.35
N ALA A 62 37.67 -54.16 59.92
CA ALA A 62 38.03 -55.51 59.45
C ALA A 62 38.08 -56.59 60.55
N ASN A 63 37.72 -56.26 61.79
CA ASN A 63 37.78 -57.14 62.97
C ASN A 63 36.41 -57.51 63.57
N ASP A 64 35.30 -56.93 63.11
CA ASP A 64 33.96 -57.20 63.65
C ASP A 64 33.17 -58.10 62.67
N GLU A 65 33.10 -59.41 62.98
CA GLU A 65 32.53 -60.40 62.06
C GLU A 65 31.02 -60.17 61.87
N PRO A 66 30.57 -59.75 60.68
CA PRO A 66 29.24 -59.19 60.54
C PRO A 66 28.18 -60.29 60.51
N SER A 67 27.25 -60.23 61.47
CA SER A 67 26.01 -61.01 61.38
C SER A 67 25.38 -60.83 59.98
N SER A 68 25.27 -61.93 59.23
CA SER A 68 25.05 -61.88 57.77
C SER A 68 23.75 -61.14 57.40
N MET A 69 22.77 -61.15 58.31
CA MET A 69 21.53 -60.38 58.26
C MET A 69 21.75 -58.86 58.11
N GLN A 70 22.74 -58.26 58.81
CA GLN A 70 23.04 -56.83 58.67
C GLN A 70 23.65 -56.48 57.31
N LEU A 71 24.57 -57.33 56.80
CA LEU A 71 25.15 -57.14 55.46
C LEU A 71 24.09 -57.25 54.37
N ARG A 72 23.21 -58.26 54.46
CA ARG A 72 22.04 -58.42 53.58
C ARG A 72 21.10 -57.22 53.65
N GLY A 73 20.85 -56.69 54.85
CA GLY A 73 20.04 -55.48 55.04
C GLY A 73 20.62 -54.25 54.35
N LEU A 74 21.93 -54.01 54.46
CA LEU A 74 22.61 -52.91 53.77
C LEU A 74 22.64 -53.09 52.24
N LEU A 75 22.87 -54.31 51.75
CA LEU A 75 22.82 -54.62 50.31
C LEU A 75 21.42 -54.50 49.72
N ALA A 76 20.38 -54.96 50.44
CA ALA A 76 18.98 -54.73 50.07
C ALA A 76 18.62 -53.24 50.07
N GLY A 77 19.14 -52.48 51.04
CA GLY A 77 19.04 -51.03 51.09
C GLY A 77 19.61 -50.36 49.84
N LEU A 78 20.90 -50.59 49.56
CA LEU A 78 21.57 -50.09 48.34
C LEU A 78 20.81 -50.50 47.07
N GLY A 79 20.40 -51.77 46.96
CA GLY A 79 19.69 -52.29 45.80
C GLY A 79 18.33 -51.63 45.60
N ASN A 80 17.57 -51.36 46.68
CA ASN A 80 16.31 -50.64 46.60
C ASN A 80 16.49 -49.14 46.30
N THR A 81 17.52 -48.49 46.85
CA THR A 81 17.85 -47.09 46.51
C THR A 81 18.26 -46.98 45.04
N LEU A 82 19.14 -47.86 44.56
CA LEU A 82 19.54 -47.92 43.15
C LEU A 82 18.34 -48.19 42.23
N HIS A 83 17.49 -49.17 42.55
CA HIS A 83 16.27 -49.47 41.79
C HIS A 83 15.32 -48.27 41.68
N THR A 84 15.27 -47.43 42.72
CA THR A 84 14.43 -46.22 42.77
C THR A 84 15.04 -45.10 41.92
N GLN A 85 16.33 -44.82 42.09
CA GLN A 85 17.08 -43.88 41.24
C GLN A 85 16.98 -44.27 39.75
N PHE A 86 17.07 -45.57 39.47
CA PHE A 86 17.07 -46.11 38.12
C PHE A 86 15.72 -45.98 37.41
N LYS A 87 14.61 -46.11 38.16
CA LYS A 87 13.26 -45.84 37.64
C LYS A 87 13.02 -44.36 37.36
N GLU A 88 13.49 -43.47 38.23
CA GLU A 88 13.45 -42.03 37.95
C GLU A 88 14.31 -41.67 36.74
N TYR A 89 15.46 -42.34 36.56
CA TYR A 89 16.33 -42.17 35.40
C TYR A 89 15.67 -42.60 34.08
N ASP A 90 15.02 -43.76 34.06
CA ASP A 90 14.23 -44.24 32.90
C ASP A 90 13.10 -43.27 32.55
N ARG A 91 12.32 -42.83 33.55
CA ARG A 91 11.27 -41.80 33.39
C ARG A 91 11.83 -40.49 32.82
N THR A 92 12.96 -40.02 33.35
CA THR A 92 13.64 -38.80 32.89
C THR A 92 14.12 -38.94 31.44
N SER A 93 14.63 -40.12 31.05
CA SER A 93 15.04 -40.39 29.67
C SER A 93 13.86 -40.32 28.69
N VAL A 94 12.66 -40.75 29.10
CA VAL A 94 11.43 -40.62 28.30
C VAL A 94 10.99 -39.16 28.22
N GLU A 95 10.94 -38.43 29.35
CA GLU A 95 10.58 -37.00 29.37
C GLU A 95 11.53 -36.15 28.50
N ILE A 96 12.84 -36.44 28.51
CA ILE A 96 13.83 -35.80 27.64
C ILE A 96 13.63 -36.19 26.17
N GLN A 97 13.34 -37.45 25.85
CA GLN A 97 13.07 -37.88 24.47
C GLN A 97 11.83 -37.17 23.89
N GLU A 98 10.72 -37.10 24.64
CA GLU A 98 9.54 -36.35 24.25
C GLU A 98 9.81 -34.84 24.08
N SER A 99 10.67 -34.27 24.93
CA SER A 99 11.05 -32.85 24.83
C SER A 99 11.92 -32.59 23.59
N GLY A 100 12.80 -33.54 23.24
CA GLY A 100 13.51 -33.54 21.97
C GLY A 100 12.54 -33.55 20.79
N GLN A 101 11.51 -34.40 20.80
CA GLN A 101 10.51 -34.43 19.74
C GLN A 101 9.78 -33.09 19.60
N LEU A 102 9.31 -32.49 20.69
CA LEU A 102 8.66 -31.16 20.67
C LEU A 102 9.57 -30.06 20.08
N ILE A 103 10.89 -30.14 20.31
CA ILE A 103 11.87 -29.20 19.72
C ILE A 103 12.07 -29.49 18.22
N ALA A 104 12.03 -30.75 17.77
CA ALA A 104 12.09 -31.09 16.35
C ALA A 104 10.83 -30.61 15.60
N ASP A 105 9.65 -30.88 16.16
CA ASP A 105 8.35 -30.50 15.58
C ASP A 105 8.25 -28.97 15.46
N GLY A 106 8.62 -28.24 16.53
CA GLY A 106 8.68 -26.77 16.53
C GLY A 106 9.71 -26.21 15.55
N ALA A 107 10.87 -26.86 15.39
CA ALA A 107 11.88 -26.45 14.41
C ALA A 107 11.43 -26.70 12.95
N GLU A 108 10.63 -27.74 12.70
CA GLU A 108 10.02 -28.00 11.39
C GLU A 108 8.94 -26.95 11.06
N ALA A 109 8.05 -26.64 12.00
CA ALA A 109 7.12 -25.53 11.88
C ALA A 109 7.83 -24.18 11.63
N GLN A 110 8.97 -23.94 12.29
CA GLN A 110 9.77 -22.73 12.10
C GLN A 110 10.34 -22.63 10.68
N GLY A 111 10.75 -23.76 10.09
CA GLY A 111 11.13 -23.84 8.68
C GLY A 111 9.97 -23.51 7.73
N HIS A 112 8.76 -24.00 8.01
CA HIS A 112 7.57 -23.69 7.20
C HIS A 112 7.17 -22.21 7.24
N VAL A 113 7.24 -21.56 8.41
CA VAL A 113 6.98 -20.12 8.50
C VAL A 113 8.07 -19.31 7.81
N VAL A 114 9.35 -19.64 7.99
CA VAL A 114 10.48 -19.02 7.26
C VAL A 114 10.23 -18.99 5.75
N VAL A 115 9.86 -20.12 5.14
CA VAL A 115 9.61 -20.20 3.68
C VAL A 115 8.46 -19.30 3.24
N LYS A 116 7.36 -19.25 4.02
CA LYS A 116 6.25 -18.34 3.73
C LYS A 116 6.67 -16.88 3.83
N THR A 117 7.36 -16.49 4.91
CA THR A 117 7.77 -15.10 5.12
C THR A 117 8.77 -14.65 4.05
N THR A 118 9.70 -15.50 3.59
CA THR A 118 10.56 -15.19 2.44
C THR A 118 9.74 -14.84 1.20
N ALA A 119 8.75 -15.65 0.82
CA ALA A 119 7.93 -15.40 -0.36
C ALA A 119 7.12 -14.08 -0.25
N CYS A 120 6.55 -13.79 0.93
CA CYS A 120 5.89 -12.50 1.18
C CYS A 120 6.85 -11.30 1.04
N VAL A 121 8.10 -11.47 1.48
CA VAL A 121 9.15 -10.43 1.43
C VAL A 121 9.67 -10.20 0.01
N GLU A 122 9.81 -11.25 -0.80
CA GLU A 122 10.11 -11.16 -2.24
C GLU A 122 8.99 -10.44 -3.01
N GLN A 123 7.73 -10.76 -2.71
CA GLN A 123 6.57 -10.06 -3.30
C GLN A 123 6.51 -8.59 -2.85
N LEU A 124 6.86 -8.29 -1.60
CA LEU A 124 6.89 -6.93 -1.06
C LEU A 124 8.00 -6.08 -1.71
N ALA A 125 9.20 -6.65 -1.95
CA ALA A 125 10.25 -5.98 -2.72
C ALA A 125 9.79 -5.64 -4.16
N SER A 126 9.20 -6.61 -4.87
CA SER A 126 8.63 -6.40 -6.21
C SER A 126 7.52 -5.32 -6.24
N THR A 127 6.76 -5.22 -5.14
CA THR A 127 5.75 -4.17 -4.97
C THR A 127 6.39 -2.79 -4.77
N ILE A 128 7.48 -2.69 -4.01
CA ILE A 128 8.25 -1.43 -3.81
C ILE A 128 8.89 -0.95 -5.11
N ASP A 129 9.47 -1.84 -5.91
CA ASP A 129 9.99 -1.51 -7.25
C ASP A 129 8.88 -0.99 -8.16
N SER A 130 7.71 -1.64 -8.13
CA SER A 130 6.53 -1.22 -8.90
C SER A 130 6.00 0.16 -8.47
N VAL A 131 5.97 0.45 -7.16
CA VAL A 131 5.62 1.79 -6.65
C VAL A 131 6.65 2.83 -7.11
N SER A 132 7.94 2.50 -7.04
CA SER A 132 9.03 3.40 -7.46
C SER A 132 8.96 3.76 -8.95
N ALA A 133 8.64 2.79 -9.81
CA ALA A 133 8.41 3.01 -11.24
C ALA A 133 7.16 3.85 -11.52
N ASN A 134 6.08 3.64 -10.75
CA ASN A 134 4.86 4.46 -10.84
C ASN A 134 5.12 5.91 -10.41
N VAL A 135 5.88 6.13 -9.33
CA VAL A 135 6.26 7.48 -8.86
C VAL A 135 7.10 8.22 -9.91
N ALA A 136 8.10 7.56 -10.51
CA ALA A 136 8.88 8.15 -11.59
C ALA A 136 8.01 8.56 -12.80
N SER A 137 7.04 7.70 -13.17
CA SER A 137 6.10 7.95 -14.27
C SER A 137 5.13 9.09 -13.95
N ALA A 138 4.60 9.14 -12.73
CA ALA A 138 3.74 10.22 -12.24
C ALA A 138 4.48 11.56 -12.20
N ASN A 139 5.75 11.58 -11.81
CA ASN A 139 6.56 12.80 -11.77
C ASN A 139 6.78 13.39 -13.17
N ILE A 140 7.00 12.53 -14.19
CA ILE A 140 7.05 12.96 -15.60
C ILE A 140 5.70 13.51 -16.06
N ALA A 141 4.59 12.87 -15.66
CA ALA A 141 3.25 13.34 -16.01
C ALA A 141 2.92 14.71 -15.35
N ALA A 142 3.30 14.93 -14.10
CA ALA A 142 3.17 16.22 -13.41
C ALA A 142 4.03 17.30 -14.08
N GLN A 143 5.30 17.01 -14.40
CA GLN A 143 6.21 17.93 -15.10
C GLN A 143 5.62 18.41 -16.44
N ASN A 144 5.14 17.48 -17.28
CA ASN A 144 4.54 17.80 -18.58
C ASN A 144 3.23 18.60 -18.44
N SER A 145 2.45 18.32 -17.39
CA SER A 145 1.19 19.01 -17.12
C SER A 145 1.42 20.44 -16.60
N HIS A 146 2.45 20.64 -15.77
CA HIS A 146 2.91 21.95 -15.34
C HIS A 146 3.43 22.80 -16.52
N GLU A 147 4.23 22.22 -17.42
CA GLU A 147 4.68 22.90 -18.65
C GLU A 147 3.49 23.30 -19.55
N SER A 148 2.49 22.43 -19.66
CA SER A 148 1.25 22.70 -20.40
C SER A 148 0.44 23.85 -19.77
N ALA A 149 0.30 23.86 -18.44
CA ALA A 149 -0.39 24.92 -17.70
C ALA A 149 0.34 26.27 -17.79
N SER A 150 1.68 26.27 -17.67
CA SER A 150 2.54 27.45 -17.86
C SER A 150 2.45 28.02 -19.29
N THR A 151 2.38 27.14 -20.29
CA THR A 151 2.16 27.54 -21.69
C THR A 151 0.79 28.19 -21.88
N ALA A 152 -0.27 27.63 -21.29
CA ALA A 152 -1.60 28.20 -21.32
C ALA A 152 -1.66 29.57 -20.60
N LEU A 153 -0.93 29.74 -19.49
CA LEU A 153 -0.75 31.01 -18.79
C LEU A 153 -0.13 32.10 -19.69
N SER A 154 0.88 31.76 -20.50
CA SER A 154 1.44 32.70 -21.50
C SER A 154 0.39 33.11 -22.54
N LEU A 155 -0.32 32.14 -23.11
CA LEU A 155 -1.35 32.40 -24.13
C LEU A 155 -2.51 33.26 -23.60
N VAL A 156 -2.88 33.11 -22.32
CA VAL A 156 -3.87 33.97 -21.64
C VAL A 156 -3.32 35.40 -21.40
N GLY A 157 -2.01 35.55 -21.21
CA GLY A 157 -1.33 36.85 -21.21
C GLY A 157 -1.41 37.54 -22.58
N GLU A 158 -1.04 36.83 -23.64
CA GLU A 158 -1.10 37.32 -25.03
C GLU A 158 -2.54 37.68 -25.47
N LEU A 159 -3.53 36.89 -25.05
CA LEU A 159 -4.95 37.16 -25.25
C LEU A 159 -5.38 38.47 -24.58
N ASN A 160 -4.98 38.69 -23.32
CA ASN A 160 -5.28 39.93 -22.59
C ASN A 160 -4.62 41.16 -23.21
N GLU A 161 -3.38 41.05 -23.71
CA GLU A 161 -2.80 42.13 -24.51
C GLU A 161 -3.63 42.40 -25.78
N SER A 162 -4.11 41.35 -26.45
CA SER A 162 -4.91 41.47 -27.66
C SER A 162 -6.24 42.18 -27.40
N MET A 163 -6.93 41.84 -26.31
CA MET A 163 -8.16 42.54 -25.89
C MET A 163 -7.91 44.02 -25.57
N ASN A 164 -6.78 44.34 -24.91
CA ASN A 164 -6.37 45.73 -24.69
C ASN A 164 -6.06 46.48 -26.01
N ARG A 165 -5.47 45.81 -27.01
CA ARG A 165 -5.27 46.37 -28.36
C ARG A 165 -6.60 46.64 -29.06
N VAL A 166 -7.55 45.69 -29.03
CA VAL A 166 -8.91 45.87 -29.58
C VAL A 166 -9.59 47.07 -28.92
N ARG A 167 -9.69 47.10 -27.59
CA ARG A 167 -10.29 48.20 -26.80
C ARG A 167 -9.74 49.58 -27.19
N SER A 168 -8.42 49.68 -27.43
CA SER A 168 -7.76 50.92 -27.87
C SER A 168 -8.15 51.33 -29.30
N VAL A 169 -8.31 50.36 -30.21
CA VAL A 169 -8.80 50.59 -31.58
C VAL A 169 -10.27 50.99 -31.58
N SER A 170 -11.13 50.33 -30.79
CA SER A 170 -12.55 50.63 -30.65
C SER A 170 -12.78 52.08 -30.17
N LEU A 171 -12.09 52.50 -29.09
CA LEU A 171 -12.12 53.89 -28.60
C LEU A 171 -11.63 54.91 -29.65
N SER A 172 -10.63 54.54 -30.46
CA SER A 172 -10.13 55.37 -31.57
C SER A 172 -11.13 55.46 -32.73
N CYS A 173 -11.90 54.40 -32.98
CA CYS A 173 -12.96 54.36 -33.98
C CYS A 173 -14.18 55.18 -33.53
N GLU A 174 -14.65 54.98 -32.30
CA GLU A 174 -15.74 55.72 -31.67
C GLU A 174 -15.48 57.24 -31.72
N LYS A 175 -14.27 57.68 -31.36
CA LYS A 175 -13.87 59.09 -31.42
C LYS A 175 -13.91 59.66 -32.84
N LYS A 176 -13.57 58.87 -33.86
CA LYS A 176 -13.65 59.30 -35.27
C LYS A 176 -15.10 59.41 -35.74
N LEU A 177 -15.94 58.44 -35.39
CA LEU A 177 -17.37 58.45 -35.74
C LEU A 177 -18.13 59.59 -35.06
N ARG A 178 -17.92 59.82 -33.76
CA ARG A 178 -18.44 61.02 -33.07
C ARG A 178 -17.96 62.31 -33.75
N GLY A 179 -16.71 62.32 -34.23
CA GLY A 179 -16.14 63.43 -35.01
C GLY A 179 -16.71 63.63 -36.42
N LEU A 180 -17.57 62.74 -36.92
CA LEU A 180 -18.34 62.93 -38.16
C LEU A 180 -19.72 63.57 -37.92
N CYS A 181 -20.23 63.57 -36.67
CA CYS A 181 -21.52 64.18 -36.36
C CYS A 181 -21.51 65.70 -36.57
N ASP A 182 -20.53 66.43 -36.01
CA ASP A 182 -20.50 67.90 -36.11
C ASP A 182 -20.34 68.39 -37.57
N PRO A 183 -19.45 67.83 -38.42
CA PRO A 183 -19.40 68.16 -39.84
C PRO A 183 -20.70 67.80 -40.58
N SER A 184 -21.32 66.66 -40.26
CA SER A 184 -22.57 66.24 -40.91
C SER A 184 -23.73 67.20 -40.61
N GLN A 185 -23.85 67.68 -39.37
CA GLN A 185 -24.81 68.73 -39.00
C GLN A 185 -24.51 70.07 -39.68
N GLN A 186 -23.24 70.46 -39.80
CA GLN A 186 -22.85 71.68 -40.52
C GLN A 186 -23.20 71.61 -42.00
N ILE A 187 -22.96 70.47 -42.67
CA ILE A 187 -23.33 70.29 -44.08
C ILE A 187 -24.86 70.28 -44.23
N SER A 188 -25.60 69.61 -43.34
CA SER A 188 -27.08 69.66 -43.33
C SER A 188 -27.60 71.10 -43.30
N ALA A 189 -27.14 71.93 -42.35
CA ALA A 189 -27.54 73.34 -42.25
C ALA A 189 -27.18 74.17 -43.50
N ILE A 190 -26.04 73.89 -44.14
CA ILE A 190 -25.66 74.51 -45.42
C ILE A 190 -26.63 74.07 -46.54
N VAL A 191 -26.97 72.79 -46.62
CA VAL A 191 -27.88 72.24 -47.65
C VAL A 191 -29.29 72.81 -47.51
N THR A 192 -29.83 72.89 -46.29
CA THR A 192 -31.11 73.58 -46.02
C THR A 192 -31.05 75.05 -46.48
N THR A 193 -29.94 75.75 -46.20
CA THR A 193 -29.73 77.15 -46.64
C THR A 193 -29.69 77.28 -48.17
N ILE A 194 -29.05 76.34 -48.88
CA ILE A 194 -29.03 76.33 -50.35
C ILE A 194 -30.43 76.03 -50.90
N SER A 195 -31.20 75.12 -50.27
CA SER A 195 -32.58 74.82 -50.68
C SER A 195 -33.50 76.04 -50.51
N GLU A 196 -33.36 76.78 -49.41
CA GLU A 196 -34.02 78.08 -49.22
C GLU A 196 -33.65 79.11 -50.31
N ILE A 197 -32.39 79.15 -50.75
CA ILE A 197 -31.93 80.05 -51.81
C ILE A 197 -32.50 79.60 -53.17
N ALA A 198 -32.55 78.31 -53.46
CA ALA A 198 -33.14 77.76 -54.66
C ALA A 198 -34.64 78.08 -54.75
N ALA A 199 -35.41 77.82 -53.68
CA ALA A 199 -36.83 78.17 -53.62
C ALA A 199 -37.11 79.69 -53.75
N LYS A 200 -36.25 80.54 -53.19
CA LYS A 200 -36.32 82.00 -53.40
C LYS A 200 -35.97 82.39 -54.84
N THR A 201 -35.10 81.64 -55.51
CA THR A 201 -34.69 81.87 -56.90
C THR A 201 -35.77 81.44 -57.89
N ASP A 202 -36.45 80.29 -57.66
CA ASP A 202 -37.65 79.90 -58.43
C ASP A 202 -38.76 80.96 -58.32
N LEU A 203 -39.05 81.44 -57.10
CA LEU A 203 -40.02 82.53 -56.92
C LEU A 203 -39.60 83.83 -57.63
N LEU A 204 -38.32 84.20 -57.63
CA LEU A 204 -37.83 85.36 -58.37
C LEU A 204 -37.95 85.17 -59.89
N ALA A 205 -37.62 83.97 -60.39
CA ALA A 205 -37.71 83.61 -61.79
C ALA A 205 -39.17 83.57 -62.28
N LEU A 206 -40.09 83.00 -61.50
CA LEU A 206 -41.53 83.01 -61.75
C LEU A 206 -42.08 84.45 -61.86
N ASN A 207 -41.71 85.33 -60.91
CA ASN A 207 -42.09 86.74 -60.97
C ASN A 207 -41.51 87.45 -62.21
N ALA A 208 -40.26 87.14 -62.59
CA ALA A 208 -39.64 87.68 -63.80
C ALA A 208 -40.33 87.19 -65.09
N SER A 209 -40.72 85.92 -65.17
CA SER A 209 -41.45 85.35 -66.32
C SER A 209 -42.85 85.98 -66.46
N ILE A 210 -43.56 86.15 -65.35
CA ILE A 210 -44.86 86.86 -65.31
C ILE A 210 -44.72 88.31 -65.81
N GLU A 211 -43.73 89.07 -65.34
CA GLU A 211 -43.56 90.47 -65.77
C GLU A 211 -43.02 90.56 -67.22
N SER A 212 -42.31 89.53 -67.70
CA SER A 212 -41.88 89.41 -69.10
C SER A 212 -43.07 89.23 -70.05
N ILE A 213 -44.04 88.38 -69.69
CA ILE A 213 -45.31 88.23 -70.43
C ILE A 213 -46.05 89.58 -70.47
N ARG A 214 -46.00 90.34 -69.37
CA ARG A 214 -46.62 91.67 -69.22
C ARG A 214 -45.99 92.75 -70.10
N ALA A 215 -44.70 92.62 -70.44
CA ALA A 215 -43.96 93.53 -71.31
C ALA A 215 -44.16 93.27 -72.82
N GLY A 216 -44.92 92.23 -73.21
CA GLY A 216 -45.22 91.91 -74.60
C GLY A 216 -43.97 91.54 -75.41
N GLU A 217 -43.89 91.96 -76.68
CA GLU A 217 -42.75 91.63 -77.55
C GLU A 217 -41.39 92.06 -76.98
N HIS A 218 -41.35 93.17 -76.21
CA HIS A 218 -40.12 93.62 -75.55
C HIS A 218 -39.67 92.71 -74.40
N GLY A 219 -40.57 91.92 -73.82
CA GLY A 219 -40.26 90.93 -72.77
C GLY A 219 -39.84 89.56 -73.28
N SER A 220 -39.99 89.27 -74.57
CA SER A 220 -39.78 87.94 -75.19
C SER A 220 -38.43 87.29 -74.80
N GLY A 221 -37.32 88.04 -74.92
CA GLY A 221 -36.00 87.54 -74.54
C GLY A 221 -35.78 87.38 -73.03
N PHE A 222 -36.50 88.14 -72.20
CA PHE A 222 -36.44 88.01 -70.74
C PHE A 222 -37.27 86.80 -70.24
N ALA A 223 -38.38 86.46 -70.90
CA ALA A 223 -39.18 85.28 -70.55
C ALA A 223 -38.35 83.99 -70.67
N ILE A 224 -37.58 83.83 -71.76
CA ILE A 224 -36.70 82.67 -71.97
C ILE A 224 -35.64 82.57 -70.87
N VAL A 225 -35.01 83.69 -70.48
CA VAL A 225 -34.01 83.71 -69.40
C VAL A 225 -34.67 83.43 -68.04
N ALA A 226 -35.87 83.93 -67.80
CA ALA A 226 -36.61 83.69 -66.57
C ALA A 226 -36.97 82.20 -66.42
N ASP A 227 -37.50 81.56 -67.47
CA ASP A 227 -37.87 80.14 -67.43
C ASP A 227 -36.63 79.23 -67.29
N GLU A 228 -35.49 79.56 -67.92
CA GLU A 228 -34.22 78.85 -67.74
C GLU A 228 -33.70 78.96 -66.28
N VAL A 229 -33.72 80.16 -65.69
CA VAL A 229 -33.35 80.35 -64.26
C VAL A 229 -34.33 79.62 -63.34
N ARG A 230 -35.61 79.54 -63.71
CA ARG A 230 -36.63 78.77 -62.99
C ARG A 230 -36.32 77.28 -63.00
N GLN A 231 -36.00 76.72 -64.16
CA GLN A 231 -35.62 75.31 -64.32
C GLN A 231 -34.31 74.97 -63.58
N LEU A 232 -33.33 75.88 -63.59
CA LEU A 232 -32.10 75.73 -62.79
C LEU A 232 -32.38 75.78 -61.27
N ALA A 233 -33.36 76.57 -60.83
CA ALA A 233 -33.77 76.62 -59.42
C ALA A 233 -34.55 75.37 -58.97
N GLU A 234 -35.41 74.81 -59.82
CA GLU A 234 -36.03 73.49 -59.60
C GLU A 234 -34.94 72.40 -59.49
N GLN A 235 -34.02 72.32 -60.45
CA GLN A 235 -32.90 71.36 -60.42
C GLN A 235 -32.00 71.51 -59.18
N ALA A 236 -31.70 72.75 -58.75
CA ALA A 236 -30.95 72.99 -57.53
C ALA A 236 -31.72 72.53 -56.28
N THR A 237 -33.04 72.70 -56.26
CA THR A 237 -33.90 72.24 -55.16
C THR A 237 -33.87 70.71 -55.05
N ASP A 238 -34.11 70.00 -56.17
CA ASP A 238 -34.06 68.54 -56.18
C ASP A 238 -32.66 68.00 -55.81
N ALA A 239 -31.59 68.62 -56.33
CA ALA A 239 -30.22 68.26 -55.96
C ALA A 239 -29.92 68.47 -54.46
N THR A 240 -30.40 69.56 -53.84
CA THR A 240 -30.27 69.72 -52.36
C THR A 240 -31.00 68.62 -51.60
N ARG A 241 -32.13 68.14 -52.12
CA ARG A 241 -32.96 67.12 -51.48
C ARG A 241 -32.33 65.72 -51.55
N GLU A 242 -31.66 65.39 -52.65
CA GLU A 242 -30.83 64.18 -52.74
C GLU A 242 -29.65 64.23 -51.75
N ILE A 243 -28.98 65.39 -51.65
CA ILE A 243 -27.87 65.58 -50.71
C ILE A 243 -28.34 65.50 -49.25
N GLU A 244 -29.49 66.08 -48.90
CA GLU A 244 -30.10 65.99 -47.57
C GLU A 244 -30.38 64.54 -47.16
N SER A 245 -30.99 63.75 -48.06
CA SER A 245 -31.23 62.31 -47.88
C SER A 245 -29.93 61.50 -47.67
N LEU A 246 -28.88 61.81 -48.43
CA LEU A 246 -27.55 61.19 -48.25
C LEU A 246 -26.92 61.54 -46.89
N ILE A 247 -27.14 62.76 -46.39
CA ILE A 247 -26.66 63.21 -45.08
C ILE A 247 -27.42 62.52 -43.94
N GLU A 248 -28.75 62.43 -44.01
CA GLU A 248 -29.54 61.67 -43.03
C GLU A 248 -29.09 60.20 -42.98
N SER A 249 -28.90 59.56 -44.14
CA SER A 249 -28.38 58.20 -44.25
C SER A 249 -26.99 58.04 -43.60
N MET A 250 -26.07 58.98 -43.85
CA MET A 250 -24.76 59.01 -43.18
C MET A 250 -24.88 59.16 -41.65
N GLN A 251 -25.83 59.97 -41.15
CA GLN A 251 -26.03 60.14 -39.71
C GLN A 251 -26.56 58.87 -39.05
N VAL A 252 -27.53 58.19 -39.67
CA VAL A 252 -28.06 56.91 -39.20
C VAL A 252 -26.95 55.86 -39.12
N VAL A 253 -26.21 55.64 -40.22
CA VAL A 253 -25.10 54.66 -40.25
C VAL A 253 -24.00 55.00 -39.24
N THR A 254 -23.74 56.29 -38.99
CA THR A 254 -22.78 56.72 -37.96
C THR A 254 -23.26 56.40 -36.55
N GLN A 255 -24.54 56.62 -36.23
CA GLN A 255 -25.11 56.27 -34.92
C GLN A 255 -25.17 54.75 -34.71
N GLU A 256 -25.56 53.97 -35.73
CA GLU A 256 -25.53 52.51 -35.67
C GLU A 256 -24.10 51.98 -35.46
N SER A 257 -23.11 52.58 -36.12
CA SER A 257 -21.69 52.23 -35.96
C SER A 257 -21.17 52.52 -34.54
N ILE A 258 -21.54 53.67 -33.95
CA ILE A 258 -21.19 53.99 -32.55
C ILE A 258 -21.81 52.97 -31.60
N ARG A 259 -23.11 52.64 -31.77
CA ARG A 259 -23.79 51.64 -30.95
C ARG A 259 -23.20 50.23 -31.09
N GLY A 260 -22.72 49.88 -32.28
CA GLY A 260 -21.98 48.63 -32.51
C GLY A 260 -20.69 48.57 -31.71
N ILE A 261 -19.96 49.69 -31.60
CA ILE A 261 -18.73 49.80 -30.79
C ILE A 261 -19.03 49.78 -29.28
N GLU A 262 -20.14 50.37 -28.83
CA GLU A 262 -20.59 50.25 -27.44
C GLU A 262 -20.84 48.77 -27.04
N ILE A 263 -21.41 47.97 -27.94
CA ILE A 263 -21.61 46.52 -27.74
C ILE A 263 -20.27 45.75 -27.80
N GLU A 264 -19.39 46.09 -28.74
CA GLU A 264 -18.03 45.49 -28.85
C GLU A 264 -17.24 45.73 -27.55
N ARG A 265 -17.29 46.95 -27.00
CA ARG A 265 -16.62 47.35 -25.76
C ARG A 265 -17.03 46.46 -24.58
N ASP A 266 -18.33 46.18 -24.45
CA ASP A 266 -18.90 45.39 -23.35
C ASP A 266 -18.55 43.89 -23.49
N GLU A 267 -18.52 43.33 -24.71
CA GLU A 267 -18.03 41.97 -24.95
C GLU A 267 -16.52 41.83 -24.71
N VAL A 268 -15.72 42.84 -25.04
CA VAL A 268 -14.27 42.87 -24.75
C VAL A 268 -13.98 42.98 -23.25
N GLU A 269 -14.77 43.75 -22.50
CA GLU A 269 -14.73 43.82 -21.03
C GLU A 269 -15.06 42.44 -20.43
N SER A 270 -16.19 41.84 -20.84
CA SER A 270 -16.59 40.47 -20.48
C SER A 270 -15.57 39.39 -20.88
N ALA A 271 -14.90 39.52 -22.03
CA ALA A 271 -13.85 38.59 -22.46
C ALA A 271 -12.58 38.71 -21.61
N THR A 272 -12.25 39.92 -21.16
CA THR A 272 -11.11 40.19 -20.27
C THR A 272 -11.33 39.58 -18.89
N ASP A 273 -12.52 39.74 -18.31
CA ASP A 273 -12.88 39.12 -17.03
C ASP A 273 -12.84 37.59 -17.09
N ARG A 274 -13.36 37.01 -18.19
CA ARG A 274 -13.28 35.57 -18.46
C ARG A 274 -11.82 35.09 -18.58
N ALA A 275 -10.94 35.86 -19.24
CA ALA A 275 -9.53 35.54 -19.35
C ALA A 275 -8.79 35.62 -17.99
N ALA A 276 -9.15 36.58 -17.13
CA ALA A 276 -8.62 36.66 -15.77
C ALA A 276 -9.02 35.43 -14.93
N ALA A 277 -10.28 35.00 -14.96
CA ALA A 277 -10.74 33.81 -14.25
C ALA A 277 -10.03 32.52 -14.73
N VAL A 278 -9.76 32.39 -16.04
CA VAL A 278 -8.95 31.28 -16.58
C VAL A 278 -7.51 31.35 -16.11
N LYS A 279 -6.91 32.55 -16.02
CA LYS A 279 -5.55 32.75 -15.51
C LYS A 279 -5.43 32.25 -14.06
N ASP A 280 -6.35 32.63 -13.19
CA ASP A 280 -6.30 32.27 -11.77
C ASP A 280 -6.54 30.75 -11.56
N ALA A 281 -7.39 30.13 -12.39
CA ALA A 281 -7.55 28.68 -12.43
C ALA A 281 -6.26 27.95 -12.86
N LEU A 282 -5.56 28.46 -13.89
CA LEU A 282 -4.28 27.90 -14.34
C LEU A 282 -3.16 28.10 -13.32
N GLN A 283 -3.14 29.24 -12.63
CA GLN A 283 -2.23 29.52 -11.52
C GLN A 283 -2.39 28.45 -10.41
N THR A 284 -3.64 28.21 -10.00
CA THR A 284 -4.00 27.17 -9.00
C THR A 284 -3.57 25.76 -9.43
N ILE A 285 -3.60 25.47 -10.74
CA ILE A 285 -3.16 24.18 -11.32
C ILE A 285 -1.63 24.06 -11.31
N CYS A 286 -0.88 25.14 -11.59
CA CYS A 286 0.58 25.13 -11.44
C CYS A 286 0.99 24.88 -9.99
N ASP A 287 0.41 25.61 -9.04
CA ASP A 287 0.68 25.45 -7.60
C ASP A 287 0.40 24.00 -7.12
N ALA A 288 -0.68 23.39 -7.63
CA ALA A 288 -1.02 21.99 -7.35
C ALA A 288 0.04 21.00 -7.87
N PHE A 289 0.60 21.21 -9.06
CA PHE A 289 1.66 20.35 -9.59
C PHE A 289 3.00 20.49 -8.85
N GLU A 290 3.32 21.67 -8.28
CA GLU A 290 4.46 21.81 -7.38
C GLU A 290 4.28 21.00 -6.08
N HIS A 291 3.06 20.98 -5.53
CA HIS A 291 2.71 20.14 -4.38
C HIS A 291 2.76 18.64 -4.71
N ASP A 292 2.20 18.21 -5.86
CA ASP A 292 2.27 16.81 -6.30
C ASP A 292 3.73 16.34 -6.48
N ALA A 293 4.60 17.16 -7.07
CA ALA A 293 6.03 16.84 -7.21
C ALA A 293 6.73 16.67 -5.85
N SER A 294 6.35 17.49 -4.85
CA SER A 294 6.84 17.33 -3.48
C SER A 294 6.41 16.00 -2.87
N HIS A 295 5.12 15.64 -2.95
CA HIS A 295 4.61 14.38 -2.43
C HIS A 295 5.17 13.15 -3.15
N LEU A 296 5.41 13.23 -4.46
CA LEU A 296 6.09 12.16 -5.21
C LEU A 296 7.54 11.97 -4.74
N SER A 297 8.23 13.04 -4.35
CA SER A 297 9.56 12.95 -3.72
C SER A 297 9.51 12.27 -2.34
N GLU A 298 8.51 12.59 -1.51
CA GLU A 298 8.28 11.95 -0.21
C GLU A 298 7.98 10.45 -0.36
N ILE A 299 7.16 10.06 -1.33
CA ILE A 299 6.86 8.65 -1.62
C ILE A 299 8.12 7.92 -2.11
N ALA A 300 8.92 8.52 -3.01
CA ALA A 300 10.18 7.92 -3.46
C ALA A 300 11.17 7.67 -2.30
N ALA A 301 11.28 8.62 -1.37
CA ALA A 301 12.09 8.45 -0.16
C ALA A 301 11.54 7.33 0.75
N SER A 302 10.22 7.27 0.92
CA SER A 302 9.55 6.21 1.70
C SER A 302 9.76 4.82 1.08
N SER A 303 9.62 4.68 -0.24
CA SER A 303 9.89 3.42 -0.96
C SER A 303 11.35 2.98 -0.83
N SER A 304 12.30 3.90 -0.90
CA SER A 304 13.72 3.61 -0.66
C SER A 304 13.98 3.11 0.76
N GLN A 305 13.37 3.74 1.77
CA GLN A 305 13.45 3.28 3.17
C GLN A 305 12.78 1.91 3.37
N GLN A 306 11.63 1.66 2.73
CA GLN A 306 10.96 0.35 2.76
C GLN A 306 11.82 -0.74 2.14
N LEU A 307 12.55 -0.45 1.04
CA LEU A 307 13.48 -1.40 0.43
C LEU A 307 14.61 -1.80 1.40
N GLN A 308 15.17 -0.83 2.14
CA GLN A 308 16.18 -1.10 3.17
C GLN A 308 15.61 -1.97 4.30
N LEU A 309 14.43 -1.63 4.85
CA LEU A 309 13.77 -2.43 5.89
C LEU A 309 13.45 -3.86 5.41
N THR A 310 13.12 -4.02 4.13
CA THR A 310 12.89 -5.32 3.49
C THR A 310 14.16 -6.17 3.51
N HIS A 311 15.33 -5.57 3.24
CA HIS A 311 16.63 -6.25 3.34
C HIS A 311 16.95 -6.69 4.78
N ASP A 312 16.73 -5.82 5.77
CA ASP A 312 16.93 -6.16 7.19
C ASP A 312 16.03 -7.34 7.63
N VAL A 313 14.80 -7.40 7.11
CA VAL A 313 13.88 -8.54 7.33
C VAL A 313 14.40 -9.83 6.68
N VAL A 314 14.97 -9.79 5.47
CA VAL A 314 15.62 -10.99 4.87
C VAL A 314 16.75 -11.51 5.77
N LEU A 315 17.60 -10.62 6.29
CA LEU A 315 18.70 -10.99 7.18
C LEU A 315 18.20 -11.60 8.50
N ALA A 316 17.07 -11.12 9.03
CA ALA A 316 16.42 -11.71 10.21
C ALA A 316 15.86 -13.13 9.92
N ILE A 317 15.19 -13.32 8.77
CA ILE A 317 14.65 -14.61 8.33
C ILE A 317 15.78 -15.63 8.13
N GLU A 318 16.92 -15.22 7.56
CA GLU A 318 18.12 -16.06 7.46
C GLU A 318 18.62 -16.53 8.84
N GLN A 319 18.63 -15.66 9.85
CA GLN A 319 19.04 -16.02 11.21
C GLN A 319 18.06 -17.01 11.85
N ILE A 320 16.74 -16.78 11.69
CA ILE A 320 15.69 -17.70 12.16
C ILE A 320 15.83 -19.07 11.49
N SER A 321 16.10 -19.12 10.19
CA SER A 321 16.36 -20.37 9.44
C SER A 321 17.58 -21.14 9.97
N LYS A 322 18.67 -20.43 10.28
CA LYS A 322 19.89 -21.00 10.88
C LYS A 322 19.61 -21.56 12.29
N ILE A 323 18.78 -20.86 13.09
CA ILE A 323 18.35 -21.31 14.43
C ILE A 323 17.45 -22.55 14.33
N ALA A 324 16.43 -22.55 13.45
CA ALA A 324 15.55 -23.70 13.23
C ALA A 324 16.34 -24.97 12.88
N LYS A 325 17.30 -24.84 11.94
CA LYS A 325 18.18 -25.96 11.54
C LYS A 325 19.06 -26.45 12.69
N ALA A 326 19.57 -25.54 13.53
CA ALA A 326 20.34 -25.90 14.72
C ALA A 326 19.49 -26.62 15.79
N ASN A 327 18.25 -26.16 16.00
CA ASN A 327 17.29 -26.75 16.93
C ASN A 327 16.91 -28.18 16.51
N ARG A 328 16.57 -28.39 15.23
CA ARG A 328 16.26 -29.73 14.68
C ARG A 328 17.44 -30.70 14.88
N GLY A 329 18.64 -30.30 14.48
CA GLY A 329 19.84 -31.12 14.70
C GLY A 329 20.17 -31.33 16.18
N GLY A 330 19.78 -30.42 17.06
CA GLY A 330 19.85 -30.58 18.52
C GLY A 330 18.91 -31.66 19.03
N ALA A 331 17.63 -31.58 18.64
CA ALA A 331 16.61 -32.57 18.95
C ALA A 331 16.97 -33.99 18.45
N GLU A 332 17.48 -34.11 17.23
CA GLU A 332 17.93 -35.39 16.66
C GLU A 332 19.06 -36.02 17.50
N ARG A 333 20.03 -35.23 17.98
CA ARG A 333 21.07 -35.70 18.91
C ARG A 333 20.51 -36.11 20.26
N ILE A 334 19.53 -35.37 20.81
CA ILE A 334 18.85 -35.73 22.06
C ILE A 334 18.14 -37.08 21.89
N GLY A 335 17.34 -37.25 20.84
CA GLY A 335 16.63 -38.49 20.53
C GLY A 335 17.57 -39.69 20.35
N TRP A 336 18.68 -39.53 19.63
CA TRP A 336 19.70 -40.58 19.48
C TRP A 336 20.37 -40.95 20.82
N THR A 337 20.65 -39.96 21.66
CA THR A 337 21.28 -40.16 22.97
C THR A 337 20.33 -40.90 23.91
N MET A 338 19.07 -40.46 24.05
CA MET A 338 18.07 -41.12 24.89
C MET A 338 17.74 -42.55 24.39
N LYS A 339 17.66 -42.76 23.07
CA LYS A 339 17.44 -44.09 22.48
C LYS A 339 18.61 -45.05 22.70
N SER A 340 19.85 -44.53 22.75
CA SER A 340 21.03 -45.31 23.09
C SER A 340 21.09 -45.62 24.58
N LEU A 341 20.67 -44.68 25.42
CA LEU A 341 20.61 -44.82 26.88
C LEU A 341 19.57 -45.86 27.31
N SER A 342 18.34 -45.76 26.78
CA SER A 342 17.24 -46.72 26.99
C SER A 342 17.64 -48.16 26.61
N LYS A 343 18.47 -48.35 25.58
CA LYS A 343 19.05 -49.67 25.23
C LYS A 343 20.03 -50.21 26.28
N GLY A 344 20.77 -49.35 26.96
CA GLY A 344 21.65 -49.76 28.06
C GLY A 344 20.88 -50.09 29.33
N ASN A 345 19.70 -49.49 29.53
CA ASN A 345 18.99 -49.54 30.79
C ASN A 345 18.67 -50.96 31.33
N PRO A 346 18.15 -51.91 30.51
CA PRO A 346 17.88 -53.27 30.97
C PRO A 346 19.08 -54.02 31.57
N GLN A 347 20.30 -53.73 31.10
CA GLN A 347 21.52 -54.39 31.60
C GLN A 347 21.84 -53.98 33.04
N ILE A 348 21.64 -52.70 33.36
CA ILE A 348 21.87 -52.14 34.70
C ILE A 348 20.75 -52.54 35.65
N SER A 349 19.47 -52.54 35.21
CA SER A 349 18.36 -53.09 36.03
C SER A 349 18.64 -54.55 36.40
N GLY A 350 19.04 -55.38 35.43
CA GLY A 350 19.41 -56.78 35.70
C GLY A 350 20.61 -56.94 36.65
N ALA A 351 21.52 -55.96 36.73
CA ALA A 351 22.58 -55.95 37.75
C ALA A 351 22.04 -55.57 39.14
N ILE A 352 21.17 -54.56 39.22
CA ILE A 352 20.50 -54.12 40.46
C ILE A 352 19.62 -55.25 41.03
N ASP A 353 18.81 -55.91 40.21
CA ASP A 353 17.91 -56.97 40.66
C ASP A 353 18.67 -58.22 41.12
N ARG A 354 19.83 -58.55 40.53
CA ARG A 354 20.74 -59.58 41.08
C ARG A 354 21.29 -59.17 42.45
N LEU A 355 21.73 -57.93 42.62
CA LEU A 355 22.23 -57.41 43.91
C LEU A 355 21.14 -57.43 45.00
N ARG A 356 19.87 -57.23 44.62
CA ARG A 356 18.70 -57.38 45.51
C ARG A 356 18.43 -58.86 45.83
N GLY A 357 18.50 -59.76 44.85
CA GLY A 357 18.35 -61.21 45.04
C GLY A 357 19.37 -61.81 46.03
N CYS A 358 20.63 -61.37 45.97
CA CYS A 358 21.69 -61.80 46.90
C CYS A 358 21.38 -61.52 48.39
N ALA A 359 20.45 -60.63 48.71
CA ALA A 359 20.00 -60.43 50.09
C ALA A 359 18.99 -61.50 50.56
N VAL A 360 18.22 -62.09 49.64
CA VAL A 360 17.03 -62.92 49.92
C VAL A 360 17.34 -64.41 49.97
N ASP A 361 18.13 -64.93 49.03
CA ASP A 361 18.27 -66.39 48.77
C ASP A 361 19.17 -67.13 49.77
N SER A 362 18.78 -67.18 51.04
CA SER A 362 19.36 -68.13 52.03
C SER A 362 18.37 -68.50 53.15
N ARG A 363 17.08 -68.63 52.84
CA ARG A 363 16.11 -69.33 53.70
C ARG A 363 15.64 -70.60 52.98
N VAL A 364 15.54 -71.69 53.76
CA VAL A 364 15.29 -73.08 53.33
C VAL A 364 16.54 -73.81 52.79
N GLN A 365 17.26 -74.45 53.72
CA GLN A 365 18.01 -75.68 53.43
C GLN A 365 18.09 -76.53 54.73
N PRO A 366 17.16 -77.48 54.94
CA PRO A 366 17.32 -78.54 55.93
C PRO A 366 18.01 -79.77 55.30
N GLU A 367 18.71 -80.54 56.13
CA GLU A 367 19.48 -81.71 55.69
C GLU A 367 18.62 -82.96 55.47
N GLN A 368 19.23 -84.01 54.91
CA GLN A 368 18.58 -85.28 54.59
C GLN A 368 18.52 -86.21 55.82
N GLU A 369 17.45 -87.01 55.94
CA GLU A 369 17.53 -88.32 56.60
C GLU A 369 16.66 -89.36 55.87
N SER A 370 16.88 -90.65 56.11
CA SER A 370 16.57 -91.73 55.15
C SER A 370 15.99 -92.99 55.79
N THR A 371 14.85 -93.47 55.26
CA THR A 371 14.30 -94.82 55.53
C THR A 371 13.65 -95.44 54.30
N ARG A 372 13.95 -96.73 54.03
CA ARG A 372 13.21 -97.61 53.10
C ARG A 372 11.84 -97.99 53.72
N SER A 373 10.81 -98.47 53.01
CA SER A 373 10.70 -99.02 51.65
C SER A 373 9.32 -98.61 51.03
N THR A 374 8.56 -99.27 50.13
CA THR A 374 8.50 -100.68 49.67
C THR A 374 7.87 -100.81 48.25
N SER A 375 7.91 -102.04 47.71
CA SER A 375 7.35 -102.54 46.44
C SER A 375 5.85 -102.31 46.16
N VAL A 376 5.48 -102.00 44.90
CA VAL A 376 4.74 -102.87 43.93
C VAL A 376 4.37 -102.07 42.64
N ALA A 377 4.40 -102.70 41.45
CA ALA A 377 3.97 -102.18 40.14
C ALA A 377 3.04 -103.23 39.45
N PRO A 378 2.28 -102.97 38.34
CA PRO A 378 2.74 -102.51 37.01
C PRO A 378 2.20 -101.08 36.62
N VAL A 379 1.79 -100.60 35.41
CA VAL A 379 1.36 -101.17 34.10
C VAL A 379 1.68 -100.25 32.87
N VAL A 380 1.82 -100.91 31.71
CA VAL A 380 1.83 -100.53 30.27
C VAL A 380 0.76 -99.45 29.90
N VAL A 381 0.97 -98.31 29.17
CA VAL A 381 1.71 -97.92 27.91
C VAL A 381 0.94 -98.33 26.61
N PRO A 382 1.04 -97.69 25.41
CA PRO A 382 1.18 -96.26 24.97
C PRO A 382 0.06 -95.80 23.96
N ALA A 383 0.14 -94.56 23.45
CA ALA A 383 -0.11 -94.12 22.04
C ALA A 383 -0.40 -92.59 21.97
N LEU A 384 -0.10 -91.80 20.93
CA LEU A 384 0.75 -91.96 19.73
C LEU A 384 1.21 -90.56 19.26
N ASN A 385 2.38 -90.45 18.63
CA ASN A 385 2.85 -89.28 17.84
C ASN A 385 2.69 -89.65 16.33
N PRO A 386 2.67 -88.74 15.32
CA PRO A 386 3.94 -88.12 14.87
C PRO A 386 3.89 -86.76 14.11
N THR A 387 5.01 -86.04 14.19
CA THR A 387 5.75 -85.25 13.15
C THR A 387 5.13 -85.01 11.75
N MET A 388 5.26 -83.84 11.09
CA MET A 388 6.50 -83.40 10.39
C MET A 388 6.51 -81.93 9.87
N THR A 389 7.71 -81.51 9.48
CA THR A 389 8.25 -80.28 8.84
C THR A 389 8.25 -80.33 7.28
N PRO A 390 8.81 -79.37 6.50
CA PRO A 390 8.99 -77.90 6.61
C PRO A 390 8.80 -77.12 5.25
N VAL A 391 9.27 -75.85 5.21
CA VAL A 391 9.69 -74.99 4.05
C VAL A 391 8.63 -74.63 2.98
N GLY A 392 8.51 -73.32 2.75
CA GLY A 392 7.89 -72.68 1.58
C GLY A 392 8.28 -71.21 1.57
#